data_AF-A0A818EE15-F1
#
_entry.id   AF-A0A818EE15-F1
#
_cell.length_a   1.000
_cell.length_b   1.000
_cell.length_c   1.000
_cell.angle_alpha   90.00
_cell.angle_beta   90.00
_cell.angle_gamma   90.00
#
_symmetry.space_group_name_H-M   'P 1'
#
loop_
_entity.id
_entity.type
_entity.pdbx_description
1 polymer ?
#
loop_
_entity_poly.entity_id
_entity_poly.type
_entity_poly.pdbx_seq_one_letter_code
_entity_poly.pdbx_strand_id
1 'polypeptide(L)'
;MVTKSDKGNNIVILNKSSYIEKIGILLSDHQVYEKLNSNPLKDTQRAFNNQLKDILGHNVSLIEKFRSKLPCMPYLYGLPKLHKEGTPFRPIISTVQSISYSLSKYLATSLSQFVGKISSSHIVNSEHFVNSIRNVNLNGKKLVSFDIVSLFTNVPLDSALTFLNRFFSDEREMLLPLNKTVFFKLLKLALSINHFSFNGNYYKQNFGLSMGNPLSPVLSNLFLECMEKYLMNEILNENIVWMRYVDDVFAILPNECDVNEFLAKINALCPTIKFTVENEGVNGLPFLDVFVSRSEMGFPCFKVYRKQTHTNNYIHAFSGHCESVKKGVISGLFLRALR
;
A
#
# COMPACT_ATOMS: atom_id res chain seq x y z
N MET A 1 -8.50 -9.59 25.42
CA MET A 1 -7.57 -9.93 24.32
C MET A 1 -6.48 -8.89 24.26
N VAL A 2 -5.26 -9.28 23.90
CA VAL A 2 -4.12 -8.37 23.75
C VAL A 2 -3.73 -8.34 22.27
N THR A 3 -3.58 -7.16 21.69
CA THR A 3 -3.14 -6.97 20.30
C THR A 3 -2.20 -5.76 20.18
N LYS A 4 -1.57 -5.58 19.02
CA LYS A 4 -0.80 -4.39 18.70
C LYS A 4 -1.68 -3.36 18.02
N SER A 5 -1.43 -2.08 18.30
CA SER A 5 -2.00 -0.97 17.53
C SER A 5 -1.46 -0.92 16.10
N ASP A 6 -2.21 -0.26 15.22
CA ASP A 6 -1.84 -0.03 13.83
C ASP A 6 -0.58 0.85 13.67
N LYS A 7 -0.39 1.82 14.57
CA LYS A 7 0.73 2.77 14.57
C LYS A 7 1.24 3.04 15.99
N GLY A 8 2.52 3.37 16.10
CA GLY A 8 3.15 3.81 17.36
C GLY A 8 3.56 2.68 18.31
N ASN A 9 3.51 1.42 17.87
CA ASN A 9 3.92 0.23 18.63
C ASN A 9 3.25 0.11 20.02
N ASN A 10 2.03 0.64 20.16
CA ASN A 10 1.25 0.50 21.39
C ASN A 10 0.69 -0.93 21.53
N ILE A 11 0.64 -1.41 22.77
CA ILE A 11 -0.13 -2.59 23.16
C ILE A 11 -1.56 -2.14 23.46
N VAL A 12 -2.55 -2.86 22.93
CA VAL A 12 -3.97 -2.58 23.13
C VAL A 12 -4.62 -3.76 23.81
N ILE A 13 -5.29 -3.48 24.94
CA ILE A 13 -6.13 -4.42 25.66
C ILE A 13 -7.58 -4.10 25.34
N LEU A 14 -8.33 -5.09 24.86
CA LEU A 14 -9.73 -4.92 24.49
C LEU A 14 -10.56 -6.17 24.78
N ASN A 15 -11.86 -5.95 25.00
CA ASN A 15 -12.84 -7.02 25.13
C ASN A 15 -12.94 -7.78 23.80
N LYS A 16 -12.98 -9.13 23.88
CA LYS A 16 -13.04 -9.99 22.69
C LYS A 16 -14.33 -9.80 21.90
N SER A 17 -15.47 -9.62 22.58
CA SER A 17 -16.77 -9.40 21.96
C SER A 17 -16.78 -8.10 21.16
N SER A 18 -16.26 -7.00 21.73
CA SER A 18 -16.16 -5.71 21.02
C SER A 18 -15.24 -5.78 19.80
N TYR A 19 -14.17 -6.58 19.85
CA TYR A 19 -13.33 -6.81 18.68
C TYR A 19 -14.08 -7.56 17.57
N ILE A 20 -14.77 -8.65 17.92
CA ILE A 20 -15.55 -9.44 16.97
C ILE A 20 -16.63 -8.58 16.32
N GLU A 21 -17.33 -7.78 17.12
CA GLU A 21 -18.36 -6.85 16.64
C GLU A 21 -17.78 -5.82 15.66
N LYS A 22 -16.70 -5.13 16.02
CA LYS A 22 -16.07 -4.13 15.14
C LYS A 22 -15.56 -4.70 13.82
N ILE A 23 -14.99 -5.91 13.85
CA ILE A 23 -14.59 -6.61 12.62
C ILE A 23 -15.83 -7.10 11.85
N GLY A 24 -16.88 -7.53 12.55
CA GLY A 24 -18.17 -7.90 11.95
C GLY A 24 -18.80 -6.75 11.17
N ILE A 25 -18.76 -5.52 11.71
CA ILE A 25 -19.20 -4.31 11.01
C ILE A 25 -18.39 -4.11 9.73
N LEU A 26 -17.07 -4.28 9.76
CA LEU A 26 -16.23 -4.18 8.56
C LEU A 26 -16.59 -5.25 7.51
N LEU A 27 -16.86 -6.48 7.94
CA LEU A 27 -17.25 -7.60 7.07
C LEU A 27 -18.70 -7.52 6.58
N SER A 28 -19.50 -6.59 7.11
CA SER A 28 -20.88 -6.33 6.64
C SER A 28 -20.94 -5.48 5.37
N ASP A 29 -19.82 -4.91 4.93
CA ASP A 29 -19.72 -4.25 3.64
C ASP A 29 -19.80 -5.28 2.50
N HIS A 30 -21.01 -5.49 1.99
CA HIS A 30 -21.31 -6.44 0.92
C HIS A 30 -20.74 -6.04 -0.45
N GLN A 31 -20.22 -4.81 -0.62
CA GLN A 31 -19.49 -4.44 -1.84
C GLN A 31 -18.08 -5.03 -1.83
N VAL A 32 -17.48 -5.16 -0.66
CA VAL A 32 -16.09 -5.64 -0.50
C VAL A 32 -16.05 -7.12 -0.11
N TYR A 33 -16.94 -7.57 0.78
CA TYR A 33 -16.89 -8.89 1.40
C TYR A 33 -18.17 -9.69 1.20
N GLU A 34 -18.00 -10.99 0.99
CA GLU A 34 -19.07 -11.96 0.87
C GLU A 34 -18.84 -13.08 1.88
N LYS A 35 -19.89 -13.43 2.63
CA LYS A 35 -19.87 -14.58 3.54
C LYS A 35 -20.12 -15.87 2.74
N LEU A 36 -19.29 -16.88 2.96
CA LEU A 36 -19.39 -18.17 2.30
C LEU A 36 -20.14 -19.18 3.19
N ASN A 37 -20.88 -20.09 2.53
CA ASN A 37 -21.67 -21.12 3.21
C ASN A 37 -20.83 -22.29 3.73
N SER A 38 -19.65 -22.51 3.16
CA SER A 38 -18.78 -23.64 3.47
C SER A 38 -17.30 -23.27 3.32
N ASN A 39 -16.42 -24.14 3.79
CA ASN A 39 -14.98 -23.99 3.66
C ASN A 39 -14.54 -24.20 2.20
N PRO A 40 -14.03 -23.18 1.48
CA PRO A 40 -13.70 -23.30 0.06
C PRO A 40 -12.32 -23.93 -0.21
N LEU A 41 -11.55 -24.27 0.83
CA LEU A 41 -10.12 -24.54 0.70
C LEU A 41 -9.79 -25.67 -0.29
N LYS A 42 -10.45 -26.83 -0.15
CA LYS A 42 -10.14 -28.03 -0.94
C LYS A 42 -10.46 -27.83 -2.42
N ASP A 43 -11.63 -27.28 -2.71
CA ASP A 43 -12.09 -27.05 -4.08
C ASP A 43 -11.26 -25.98 -4.76
N THR A 44 -10.95 -24.90 -4.04
CA THR A 44 -10.11 -23.81 -4.56
C THR A 44 -8.67 -24.28 -4.80
N GLN A 45 -8.10 -25.09 -3.91
CA GLN A 45 -6.76 -25.67 -4.09
C GLN A 45 -6.71 -26.53 -5.36
N ARG A 46 -7.71 -27.38 -5.58
CA ARG A 46 -7.81 -28.23 -6.77
C ARG A 46 -7.90 -27.38 -8.04
N ALA A 47 -8.81 -26.40 -8.05
CA ALA A 47 -8.98 -25.49 -9.18
C ALA A 47 -7.70 -24.70 -9.48
N PHE A 48 -7.04 -24.17 -8.45
CA PHE A 48 -5.77 -23.45 -8.58
C PHE A 48 -4.68 -24.32 -9.21
N ASN A 49 -4.48 -25.54 -8.71
CA ASN A 49 -3.45 -26.44 -9.23
C ASN A 49 -3.72 -26.87 -10.67
N ASN A 50 -4.98 -27.06 -11.04
CA ASN A 50 -5.37 -27.37 -12.42
C ASN A 50 -5.07 -26.18 -13.35
N GLN A 51 -5.55 -24.98 -13.01
CA GLN A 51 -5.29 -23.77 -13.81
C GLN A 51 -3.79 -23.44 -13.90
N LEU A 52 -3.04 -23.65 -12.81
CA LEU A 52 -1.59 -23.48 -12.81
C LEU A 52 -0.93 -24.39 -13.84
N LYS A 53 -1.33 -25.66 -13.90
CA LYS A 53 -0.84 -26.64 -14.86
C LYS A 53 -1.21 -26.23 -16.29
N ASP A 54 -2.44 -25.78 -16.51
CA ASP A 54 -2.91 -25.33 -17.84
C ASP A 54 -2.14 -24.11 -18.34
N ILE A 55 -1.82 -23.16 -17.45
CA ILE A 55 -1.08 -21.94 -17.79
C ILE A 55 0.40 -22.24 -18.07
N LEU A 56 1.03 -23.12 -17.28
CA LEU A 56 2.46 -23.42 -17.39
C LEU A 56 2.78 -24.56 -18.38
N GLY A 57 1.77 -25.32 -18.81
CA GLY A 57 1.90 -26.40 -19.79
C GLY A 57 2.97 -27.42 -19.39
N HIS A 58 4.06 -27.47 -20.15
CA HIS A 58 5.15 -28.42 -19.95
C HIS A 58 6.25 -27.93 -18.98
N ASN A 59 6.10 -26.77 -18.35
CA ASN A 59 7.11 -26.24 -17.43
C ASN A 59 7.02 -26.88 -16.03
N VAL A 60 7.43 -28.15 -15.94
CA VAL A 60 7.30 -29.00 -14.74
C VAL A 60 7.97 -28.38 -13.51
N SER A 61 9.13 -27.73 -13.70
CA SER A 61 9.87 -27.07 -12.60
C SER A 61 9.04 -25.97 -11.94
N LEU A 62 8.42 -25.09 -12.74
CA LEU A 62 7.57 -24.02 -12.21
C LEU A 62 6.26 -24.56 -11.62
N ILE A 63 5.69 -25.61 -12.22
CA ILE A 63 4.50 -26.28 -11.69
C ILE A 63 4.81 -26.81 -10.29
N GLU A 64 5.86 -27.60 -10.11
CA GLU A 64 6.21 -28.14 -8.79
C GLU A 64 6.58 -27.07 -7.77
N LYS A 65 7.21 -25.98 -8.22
CA LYS A 65 7.55 -24.83 -7.36
C LYS A 65 6.32 -24.10 -6.81
N PHE A 66 5.28 -23.94 -7.62
CA PHE A 66 4.11 -23.11 -7.26
C PHE A 66 2.86 -23.91 -6.89
N ARG A 67 2.85 -25.23 -7.11
CA ARG A 67 1.75 -26.11 -6.75
C ARG A 67 1.48 -26.05 -5.25
N SER A 68 0.21 -25.87 -4.91
CA SER A 68 -0.24 -25.88 -3.52
C SER A 68 -0.47 -27.33 -3.06
N LYS A 69 0.27 -27.79 -2.04
CA LYS A 69 0.20 -29.17 -1.52
C LYS A 69 -0.63 -29.27 -0.23
N LEU A 70 -0.26 -28.49 0.79
CA LEU A 70 -0.93 -28.44 2.09
C LEU A 70 -1.19 -26.98 2.50
N PRO A 71 -2.13 -26.29 1.85
CA PRO A 71 -2.40 -24.89 2.13
C PRO A 71 -3.12 -24.70 3.47
N CYS A 72 -2.80 -23.60 4.13
CA CYS A 72 -3.56 -23.08 5.27
C CYS A 72 -4.63 -22.11 4.77
N MET A 73 -5.82 -22.15 5.39
CA MET A 73 -6.86 -21.15 5.17
C MET A 73 -6.33 -19.79 5.67
N PRO A 74 -6.29 -18.75 4.81
CA PRO A 74 -5.99 -17.40 5.27
C PRO A 74 -6.94 -16.98 6.40
N TYR A 75 -6.50 -16.12 7.30
CA TYR A 75 -7.36 -15.61 8.36
C TYR A 75 -7.23 -14.11 8.50
N LEU A 76 -8.34 -13.47 8.83
CA LEU A 76 -8.38 -12.04 9.06
C LEU A 76 -8.11 -11.72 10.53
N TYR A 77 -7.32 -10.68 10.76
CA TYR A 77 -7.19 -10.03 12.05
C TYR A 77 -7.13 -8.51 11.85
N GLY A 78 -7.53 -7.75 12.86
CA GLY A 78 -7.58 -6.30 12.82
C GLY A 78 -6.54 -5.66 13.73
N LEU A 79 -5.96 -4.56 13.27
CA LEU A 79 -5.12 -3.69 14.07
C LEU A 79 -5.88 -2.38 14.40
N PRO A 80 -6.11 -2.03 15.68
CA PRO A 80 -6.82 -0.81 16.05
C PRO A 80 -6.04 0.45 15.68
N LYS A 81 -6.70 1.37 14.97
CA LYS A 81 -6.18 2.69 14.60
C LYS A 81 -6.49 3.70 15.70
N LEU A 82 -5.73 3.66 16.79
CA LEU A 82 -5.91 4.54 17.97
C LEU A 82 -5.86 6.05 17.66
N HIS A 83 -5.26 6.42 16.53
CA HIS A 83 -5.11 7.79 16.07
C HIS A 83 -6.31 8.30 15.24
N LYS A 84 -7.37 7.49 15.10
CA LYS A 84 -8.60 7.87 14.39
C LYS A 84 -9.79 7.78 15.35
N GLU A 85 -10.73 8.71 15.20
CA GLU A 85 -11.98 8.74 15.96
C GLU A 85 -12.73 7.40 15.84
N GLY A 86 -13.34 6.93 16.93
CA GLY A 86 -14.02 5.63 17.00
C GLY A 86 -13.08 4.42 17.01
N THR A 87 -11.77 4.59 16.84
CA THR A 87 -10.76 3.52 16.77
C THR A 87 -11.19 2.41 15.79
N PRO A 88 -11.28 2.72 14.48
CA PRO A 88 -11.53 1.71 13.45
C PRO A 88 -10.36 0.73 13.36
N PHE A 89 -10.60 -0.44 12.76
CA PHE A 89 -9.58 -1.47 12.59
C PHE A 89 -8.99 -1.44 11.17
N ARG A 90 -7.68 -1.66 11.05
CA ARG A 90 -7.05 -2.04 9.78
C ARG A 90 -7.19 -3.56 9.61
N PRO A 91 -7.96 -4.06 8.64
CA PRO A 91 -8.05 -5.49 8.39
C PRO A 91 -6.76 -5.98 7.73
N ILE A 92 -6.20 -7.08 8.23
CA ILE A 92 -5.07 -7.78 7.63
C ILE A 92 -5.47 -9.25 7.46
N ILE A 93 -5.28 -9.78 6.25
CA ILE A 93 -5.46 -11.18 5.92
C ILE A 93 -4.08 -11.83 5.91
N SER A 94 -3.81 -12.70 6.88
CA SER A 94 -2.59 -13.49 6.90
C SER A 94 -2.65 -14.53 5.80
N THR A 95 -1.85 -14.36 4.74
CA THR A 95 -1.80 -15.27 3.59
C THR A 95 -0.65 -16.27 3.64
N VAL A 96 0.11 -16.29 4.73
CA VAL A 96 1.27 -17.19 4.88
C VAL A 96 0.81 -18.65 4.73
N GLN A 97 1.50 -19.42 3.88
CA GLN A 97 1.16 -20.81 3.54
C GLN A 97 -0.21 -20.99 2.86
N SER A 98 -0.86 -19.93 2.38
CA SER A 98 -2.08 -20.04 1.60
C SER A 98 -1.82 -20.59 0.18
N ILE A 99 -2.90 -20.93 -0.52
CA ILE A 99 -2.87 -21.59 -1.85
C ILE A 99 -1.93 -20.87 -2.83
N SER A 100 -2.06 -19.55 -3.00
CA SER A 100 -1.27 -18.78 -3.96
C SER A 100 -0.01 -18.16 -3.38
N TYR A 101 0.31 -18.32 -2.09
CA TYR A 101 1.35 -17.55 -1.40
C TYR A 101 2.71 -17.57 -2.10
N SER A 102 3.19 -18.76 -2.48
CA SER A 102 4.48 -18.92 -3.16
C SER A 102 4.51 -18.26 -4.54
N LEU A 103 3.40 -18.38 -5.28
CA LEU A 103 3.25 -17.74 -6.59
C LEU A 103 3.18 -16.21 -6.44
N SER A 104 2.37 -15.71 -5.51
CA SER A 104 2.25 -14.28 -5.20
C SER A 104 3.60 -13.68 -4.80
N LYS A 105 4.39 -14.38 -3.98
CA LYS A 105 5.72 -13.92 -3.59
C LYS A 105 6.66 -13.82 -4.80
N TYR A 106 6.68 -14.84 -5.65
CA TYR A 106 7.51 -14.82 -6.87
C TYR A 106 7.13 -13.69 -7.82
N LEU A 107 5.83 -13.52 -8.09
CA LEU A 107 5.33 -12.47 -8.97
C LEU A 107 5.59 -11.08 -8.37
N ALA A 108 5.41 -10.92 -7.06
CA ALA A 108 5.72 -9.68 -6.34
C ALA A 108 7.20 -9.32 -6.49
N THR A 109 8.12 -10.25 -6.20
CA THR A 109 9.56 -10.04 -6.41
C THR A 109 9.88 -9.66 -7.85
N SER A 110 9.24 -10.31 -8.82
CA SER A 110 9.44 -10.01 -10.24
C SER A 110 8.98 -8.61 -10.63
N LEU A 111 7.92 -8.12 -9.98
CA LEU A 111 7.34 -6.80 -10.25
C LEU A 111 7.98 -5.67 -9.44
N SER A 112 8.54 -5.96 -8.26
CA SER A 112 9.11 -4.96 -7.36
C SER A 112 10.19 -4.10 -8.01
N GLN A 113 10.95 -4.66 -8.96
CA GLN A 113 12.01 -3.94 -9.67
C GLN A 113 11.49 -2.80 -10.58
N PHE A 114 10.18 -2.75 -10.84
CA PHE A 114 9.54 -1.73 -11.67
C PHE A 114 8.88 -0.63 -10.84
N VAL A 115 8.74 -0.83 -9.53
CA VAL A 115 8.22 0.21 -8.63
C VAL A 115 9.19 1.39 -8.63
N GLY A 116 8.65 2.58 -8.82
CA GLY A 116 9.38 3.84 -8.94
C GLY A 116 10.02 4.07 -10.31
N LYS A 117 9.65 3.30 -11.33
CA LYS A 117 10.17 3.45 -12.69
C LYS A 117 9.12 3.84 -13.73
N ILE A 118 7.83 3.84 -13.36
CA ILE A 118 6.75 4.15 -14.31
C ILE A 118 6.43 5.64 -14.29
N SER A 119 6.44 6.28 -13.12
CA SER A 119 6.22 7.72 -12.94
C SER A 119 7.41 8.38 -12.24
N SER A 120 7.63 9.68 -12.48
CA SER A 120 8.65 10.49 -11.79
C SER A 120 8.25 10.89 -10.37
N SER A 121 7.01 10.60 -9.96
CA SER A 121 6.43 11.04 -8.69
C SER A 121 6.82 10.15 -7.51
N HIS A 122 7.35 8.95 -7.75
CA HIS A 122 7.62 8.00 -6.68
C HIS A 122 8.75 8.46 -5.75
N ILE A 123 8.48 8.41 -4.44
CA ILE A 123 9.47 8.62 -3.39
C ILE A 123 9.75 7.31 -2.66
N VAL A 124 11.05 7.01 -2.47
CA VAL A 124 11.50 5.81 -1.76
C VAL A 124 11.58 5.99 -0.25
N ASN A 125 11.87 7.20 0.23
CA ASN A 125 11.95 7.55 1.66
C ASN A 125 12.03 9.08 1.85
N SER A 126 12.00 9.51 3.11
CA SER A 126 12.05 10.93 3.48
C SER A 126 13.32 11.66 3.06
N GLU A 127 14.44 10.96 2.91
CA GLU A 127 15.69 11.57 2.44
C GLU A 127 15.62 11.91 0.96
N HIS A 128 15.11 10.97 0.15
CA HIS A 128 14.81 11.21 -1.25
C HIS A 128 13.85 12.40 -1.38
N PHE A 129 12.77 12.44 -0.60
CA PHE A 129 11.83 13.56 -0.56
C PHE A 129 12.51 14.90 -0.28
N VAL A 130 13.25 15.00 0.83
CA VAL A 130 13.95 16.24 1.23
C VAL A 130 14.88 16.71 0.12
N ASN A 131 15.68 15.81 -0.46
CA ASN A 131 16.60 16.15 -1.53
C ASN A 131 15.88 16.60 -2.81
N SER A 132 14.74 16.00 -3.15
CA SER A 132 13.95 16.38 -4.32
C SER A 132 13.35 17.78 -4.23
N ILE A 133 12.95 18.23 -3.03
CA ILE A 133 12.27 19.53 -2.89
C ILE A 133 13.17 20.66 -2.34
N ARG A 134 14.35 20.36 -1.79
CA ARG A 134 15.23 21.33 -1.10
C ARG A 134 15.46 22.65 -1.86
N ASN A 135 15.54 22.60 -3.18
CA ASN A 135 15.83 23.76 -4.03
C ASN A 135 14.60 24.33 -4.74
N VAL A 136 13.40 23.84 -4.44
CA VAL A 136 12.16 24.32 -5.06
C VAL A 136 11.79 25.67 -4.47
N ASN A 137 11.66 26.70 -5.30
CA ASN A 137 11.14 27.99 -4.88
C ASN A 137 9.65 27.87 -4.54
N LEU A 138 9.30 28.18 -3.28
CA LEU A 138 7.95 28.10 -2.75
C LEU A 138 7.20 29.45 -2.80
N ASN A 139 7.85 30.54 -3.21
CA ASN A 139 7.20 31.85 -3.35
C ASN A 139 6.06 31.75 -4.38
N GLY A 140 4.88 32.28 -4.02
CA GLY A 140 3.68 32.18 -4.87
C GLY A 140 3.07 30.78 -4.95
N LYS A 141 3.48 29.84 -4.08
CA LYS A 141 2.97 28.46 -4.07
C LYS A 141 2.46 28.07 -2.69
N LYS A 142 1.54 27.10 -2.63
CA LYS A 142 1.00 26.48 -1.41
C LYS A 142 1.45 25.02 -1.30
N LEU A 143 1.68 24.55 -0.07
CA LEU A 143 1.94 23.14 0.20
C LEU A 143 0.62 22.42 0.47
N VAL A 144 0.46 21.22 -0.09
CA VAL A 144 -0.75 20.41 0.10
C VAL A 144 -0.34 18.96 0.27
N SER A 145 -1.00 18.26 1.20
CA SER A 145 -0.87 16.81 1.35
C SER A 145 -2.16 16.14 0.89
N PHE A 146 -2.05 15.04 0.14
CA PHE A 146 -3.18 14.18 -0.17
C PHE A 146 -2.96 12.78 0.43
N ASP A 147 -4.04 12.17 0.91
CA ASP A 147 -4.04 10.77 1.40
C ASP A 147 -5.07 9.97 0.62
N ILE A 148 -4.68 8.76 0.18
CA ILE A 148 -5.61 7.87 -0.53
C ILE A 148 -6.45 7.09 0.48
N VAL A 149 -7.76 7.25 0.41
CA VAL A 149 -8.70 6.55 1.27
C VAL A 149 -8.67 5.06 0.97
N SER A 150 -8.24 4.27 1.96
CA SER A 150 -8.28 2.80 1.94
C SER A 150 -7.69 2.18 0.67
N LEU A 151 -6.51 2.67 0.23
CA LEU A 151 -5.86 2.32 -1.04
C LEU A 151 -6.08 0.86 -1.46
N PHE A 152 -5.64 -0.12 -0.65
CA PHE A 152 -5.67 -1.52 -1.05
C PHE A 152 -7.06 -2.04 -1.40
N THR A 153 -8.08 -1.76 -0.58
CA THR A 153 -9.45 -2.25 -0.85
C THR A 153 -10.12 -1.50 -2.00
N ASN A 154 -9.53 -0.41 -2.47
CA ASN A 154 -10.09 0.46 -3.50
C ASN A 154 -9.39 0.35 -4.87
N VAL A 155 -8.26 -0.37 -4.98
CA VAL A 155 -7.59 -0.60 -6.26
C VAL A 155 -8.44 -1.49 -7.17
N PRO A 156 -8.88 -0.99 -8.35
CA PRO A 156 -9.62 -1.80 -9.32
C PRO A 156 -8.67 -2.77 -10.03
N LEU A 157 -8.80 -4.07 -9.73
CA LEU A 157 -7.87 -5.09 -10.21
C LEU A 157 -7.77 -5.15 -11.74
N ASP A 158 -8.89 -5.13 -12.45
CA ASP A 158 -8.88 -5.22 -13.91
C ASP A 158 -8.21 -4.02 -14.58
N SER A 159 -8.45 -2.81 -14.06
CA SER A 159 -7.78 -1.60 -14.54
C SER A 159 -6.28 -1.64 -14.22
N ALA A 160 -5.89 -2.12 -13.02
CA ALA A 160 -4.50 -2.28 -12.66
C ALA A 160 -3.75 -3.23 -13.59
N LEU A 161 -4.35 -4.39 -13.91
CA LEU A 161 -3.78 -5.33 -14.86
C LEU A 161 -3.74 -4.78 -16.29
N THR A 162 -4.77 -4.03 -16.69
CA THR A 162 -4.84 -3.41 -18.03
C THR A 162 -3.75 -2.36 -18.21
N PHE A 163 -3.59 -1.44 -17.25
CA PHE A 163 -2.54 -0.44 -17.31
C PHE A 163 -1.15 -1.03 -17.26
N LEU A 164 -0.92 -2.01 -16.38
CA LEU A 164 0.37 -2.68 -16.30
C LEU A 164 0.68 -3.42 -17.61
N ASN A 165 -0.33 -4.05 -18.22
CA ASN A 165 -0.17 -4.71 -19.51
C ASN A 165 0.15 -3.71 -20.63
N ARG A 166 -0.50 -2.54 -20.64
CA ARG A 166 -0.18 -1.43 -21.56
C ARG A 166 1.26 -0.96 -21.37
N PHE A 167 1.68 -0.73 -20.14
CA PHE A 167 3.05 -0.31 -19.82
C PHE A 167 4.11 -1.27 -20.40
N PHE A 168 3.97 -2.58 -20.18
CA PHE A 168 4.88 -3.57 -20.77
C PHE A 168 4.69 -3.79 -22.29
N SER A 169 3.71 -3.15 -22.93
CA SER A 169 3.62 -3.12 -24.40
C SER A 169 4.43 -1.95 -24.95
N ASP A 170 4.33 -0.81 -24.27
CA ASP A 170 4.97 0.45 -24.66
C ASP A 170 6.48 0.38 -24.38
N GLU A 171 6.89 -0.13 -23.22
CA GLU A 171 8.28 -0.20 -22.77
C GLU A 171 8.93 -1.57 -23.09
N ARG A 172 9.26 -1.81 -24.36
CA ARG A 172 9.75 -3.13 -24.82
C ARG A 172 11.10 -3.58 -24.22
N GLU A 173 11.88 -2.66 -23.67
CA GLU A 173 13.17 -2.97 -23.02
C GLU A 173 12.99 -3.56 -21.61
N MET A 174 11.81 -3.38 -21.00
CA MET A 174 11.51 -3.93 -19.68
C MET A 174 11.03 -5.38 -19.78
N LEU A 175 11.93 -6.31 -19.46
CA LEU A 175 11.67 -7.74 -19.59
C LEU A 175 11.03 -8.35 -18.34
N LEU A 176 9.91 -9.05 -18.56
CA LEU A 176 9.33 -9.95 -17.57
C LEU A 176 10.09 -11.28 -17.54
N PRO A 177 10.13 -11.98 -16.39
CA PRO A 177 10.86 -13.26 -16.28
C PRO A 177 10.17 -14.42 -17.03
N LEU A 178 8.94 -14.21 -17.50
CA LEU A 178 8.16 -15.16 -18.28
C LEU A 178 7.54 -14.42 -19.46
N ASN A 179 7.09 -15.17 -20.47
CA ASN A 179 6.27 -14.62 -21.54
C ASN A 179 5.11 -13.80 -20.95
N LYS A 180 4.90 -12.59 -21.49
CA LYS A 180 3.90 -11.63 -20.99
C LYS A 180 2.52 -12.23 -20.79
N THR A 181 2.00 -12.97 -21.78
CA THR A 181 0.69 -13.62 -21.69
C THR A 181 0.62 -14.63 -20.54
N VAL A 182 1.66 -15.46 -20.38
CA VAL A 182 1.76 -16.43 -19.27
C VAL A 182 1.84 -15.69 -17.93
N PHE A 183 2.66 -14.64 -17.86
CA PHE A 183 2.86 -13.85 -16.64
C PHE A 183 1.54 -13.22 -16.15
N PHE A 184 0.78 -12.58 -17.04
CA PHE A 184 -0.51 -11.97 -16.67
C PHE A 184 -1.58 -13.01 -16.33
N LYS A 185 -1.57 -14.20 -16.95
CA LYS A 185 -2.44 -15.31 -16.54
C LYS A 185 -2.10 -15.79 -15.12
N LEU A 186 -0.83 -15.95 -14.79
CA LEU A 186 -0.39 -16.31 -13.43
C LEU A 186 -0.74 -15.22 -12.41
N LEU A 187 -0.63 -13.95 -12.79
CA LEU A 187 -0.99 -12.81 -11.94
C LEU A 187 -2.49 -12.83 -11.61
N LYS A 188 -3.35 -13.03 -12.61
CA LYS A 188 -4.79 -13.23 -12.40
C LYS A 188 -5.10 -14.45 -11.52
N LEU A 189 -4.43 -15.58 -11.77
CA LEU A 189 -4.60 -16.78 -10.96
C LEU A 189 -4.25 -16.53 -9.49
N ALA A 190 -3.10 -15.91 -9.22
CA ALA A 190 -2.65 -15.62 -7.85
C ALA A 190 -3.59 -14.70 -7.08
N LEU A 191 -4.14 -13.69 -7.77
CA LEU A 191 -5.07 -12.68 -7.24
C LEU A 191 -6.53 -13.15 -7.19
N SER A 192 -6.86 -14.31 -7.76
CA SER A 192 -8.20 -14.91 -7.63
C SER A 192 -8.43 -15.54 -6.24
N ILE A 193 -7.34 -15.82 -5.50
CA ILE A 193 -7.39 -16.46 -4.19
C ILE A 193 -7.58 -15.40 -3.10
N ASN A 194 -8.85 -15.08 -2.83
CA ASN A 194 -9.23 -14.00 -1.90
C ASN A 194 -10.17 -14.47 -0.78
N HIS A 195 -10.17 -15.77 -0.47
CA HIS A 195 -10.96 -16.31 0.64
C HIS A 195 -10.16 -16.36 1.93
N PHE A 196 -10.84 -16.17 3.06
CA PHE A 196 -10.25 -16.18 4.38
C PHE A 196 -11.27 -16.58 5.44
N SER A 197 -10.79 -16.86 6.64
CA SER A 197 -11.61 -17.18 7.80
C SER A 197 -11.58 -16.06 8.85
N PHE A 198 -12.70 -15.88 9.54
CA PHE A 198 -12.78 -15.03 10.72
C PHE A 198 -13.84 -15.57 11.68
N ASN A 199 -13.47 -15.75 12.95
CA ASN A 199 -14.38 -16.18 14.01
C ASN A 199 -15.24 -17.40 13.62
N GLY A 200 -14.62 -18.47 13.11
CA GLY A 200 -15.29 -19.71 12.70
C GLY A 200 -16.11 -19.63 11.41
N ASN A 201 -16.16 -18.47 10.75
CA ASN A 201 -16.87 -18.27 9.48
C ASN A 201 -15.88 -18.08 8.32
N TYR A 202 -16.35 -18.29 7.10
CA TYR A 202 -15.58 -18.13 5.87
C TYR A 202 -16.10 -16.94 5.06
N TYR A 203 -15.18 -16.21 4.45
CA TYR A 203 -15.46 -15.02 3.67
C TYR A 203 -14.62 -14.99 2.41
N LYS A 204 -15.06 -14.20 1.45
CA LYS A 204 -14.34 -13.86 0.21
C LYS A 204 -14.29 -12.35 0.07
N GLN A 205 -13.13 -11.81 -0.26
CA GLN A 205 -13.00 -10.42 -0.69
C GLN A 205 -13.26 -10.34 -2.20
N ASN A 206 -14.29 -9.61 -2.59
CA ASN A 206 -14.76 -9.49 -3.97
C ASN A 206 -14.11 -8.30 -4.71
N PHE A 207 -13.71 -7.26 -3.98
CA PHE A 207 -13.12 -6.06 -4.57
C PHE A 207 -11.82 -5.65 -3.88
N GLY A 208 -10.94 -4.98 -4.65
CA GLY A 208 -9.65 -4.52 -4.17
C GLY A 208 -8.61 -5.63 -3.98
N LEU A 209 -7.51 -5.24 -3.36
CA LEU A 209 -6.38 -6.08 -3.03
C LEU A 209 -6.41 -6.43 -1.54
N SER A 210 -6.25 -7.70 -1.20
CA SER A 210 -6.22 -8.14 0.20
C SER A 210 -4.96 -7.63 0.90
N MET A 211 -5.10 -6.89 2.00
CA MET A 211 -3.97 -6.46 2.82
C MET A 211 -3.32 -7.70 3.45
N GLY A 212 -2.07 -8.00 3.09
CA GLY A 212 -1.33 -9.18 3.57
C GLY A 212 -1.02 -10.22 2.49
N ASN A 213 -1.54 -10.06 1.26
CA ASN A 213 -1.01 -10.76 0.10
C ASN A 213 0.29 -10.07 -0.37
N PRO A 214 1.40 -10.81 -0.63
CA PRO A 214 2.66 -10.24 -1.10
C PRO A 214 2.55 -9.36 -2.35
N LEU A 215 1.57 -9.61 -3.23
CA LEU A 215 1.36 -8.82 -4.45
C LEU A 215 0.75 -7.46 -4.20
N SER A 216 -0.10 -7.32 -3.18
CA SER A 216 -0.89 -6.11 -2.93
C SER A 216 -0.05 -4.82 -2.83
N PRO A 217 1.04 -4.75 -2.02
CA PRO A 217 1.86 -3.54 -1.95
C PRO A 217 2.52 -3.18 -3.29
N VAL A 218 2.96 -4.17 -4.06
CA VAL A 218 3.61 -3.94 -5.35
C VAL A 218 2.61 -3.46 -6.39
N LEU A 219 1.47 -4.16 -6.53
CA LEU A 219 0.46 -3.82 -7.53
C LEU A 219 -0.24 -2.49 -7.24
N SER A 220 -0.49 -2.16 -5.97
CA SER A 220 -1.07 -0.87 -5.61
C SER A 220 -0.14 0.30 -6.03
N ASN A 221 1.18 0.18 -5.79
CA ASN A 221 2.14 1.18 -6.24
C ASN A 221 2.20 1.27 -7.77
N LEU A 222 2.34 0.14 -8.46
CA LEU A 222 2.41 0.13 -9.92
C LEU A 222 1.12 0.68 -10.56
N PHE A 223 -0.04 0.40 -9.97
CA PHE A 223 -1.31 0.95 -10.42
C PHE A 223 -1.32 2.49 -10.28
N LEU A 224 -0.89 3.02 -9.14
CA LEU A 224 -0.81 4.47 -8.93
C LEU A 224 0.22 5.13 -9.85
N GLU A 225 1.37 4.51 -10.10
CA GLU A 225 2.34 5.06 -11.07
C GLU A 225 1.80 5.04 -12.50
N CYS A 226 1.08 3.98 -12.88
CA CYS A 226 0.37 3.96 -14.16
C CYS A 226 -0.70 5.04 -14.25
N MET A 227 -1.46 5.27 -13.16
CA MET A 227 -2.46 6.32 -13.10
C MET A 227 -1.80 7.70 -13.25
N GLU A 228 -0.68 7.93 -12.58
CA GLU A 228 0.12 9.15 -12.70
C GLU A 228 0.60 9.36 -14.15
N LYS A 229 1.17 8.32 -14.77
CA LYS A 229 1.68 8.37 -16.16
C LYS A 229 0.58 8.59 -17.19
N TYR A 230 -0.55 7.87 -17.09
CA TYR A 230 -1.53 7.81 -18.17
C TYR A 230 -2.75 8.70 -17.97
N LEU A 231 -3.15 8.99 -16.73
CA LEU A 231 -4.37 9.75 -16.43
C LEU A 231 -4.10 11.14 -15.85
N MET A 232 -2.99 11.31 -15.14
CA MET A 232 -2.68 12.59 -14.47
C MET A 232 -1.79 13.53 -15.29
N ASN A 233 -1.28 13.10 -16.45
CA ASN A 233 -0.36 13.91 -17.26
C ASN A 233 -0.96 15.27 -17.70
N GLU A 234 -2.27 15.34 -17.89
CA GLU A 234 -2.96 16.59 -18.24
C GLU A 234 -3.25 17.49 -17.02
N ILE A 235 -3.28 16.89 -15.82
CA ILE A 235 -3.54 17.60 -14.56
C ILE A 235 -2.22 18.15 -13.98
N LEU A 236 -1.15 17.36 -14.06
CA LEU A 236 0.16 17.67 -13.51
C LEU A 236 1.01 18.44 -14.52
N ASN A 237 0.76 19.75 -14.61
CA ASN A 237 1.61 20.64 -15.41
C ASN A 237 2.96 20.94 -14.72
N GLU A 238 3.86 21.59 -15.44
CA GLU A 238 5.23 21.92 -15.00
C GLU A 238 5.33 22.79 -13.74
N ASN A 239 4.26 23.50 -13.36
CA ASN A 239 4.23 24.32 -12.14
C ASN A 239 3.85 23.53 -10.89
N ILE A 240 3.43 22.26 -11.05
CA ILE A 240 2.98 21.39 -9.98
C ILE A 240 4.10 20.39 -9.64
N VAL A 241 4.50 20.38 -8.37
CA VAL A 241 5.29 19.28 -7.84
C VAL A 241 4.32 18.26 -7.27
N TRP A 242 4.39 17.00 -7.71
CA TRP A 242 3.59 15.90 -7.20
C TRP A 242 4.49 14.73 -6.85
N MET A 243 4.57 14.40 -5.56
CA MET A 243 5.42 13.34 -5.08
C MET A 243 4.70 12.41 -4.12
N ARG A 244 4.83 11.10 -4.32
CA ARG A 244 4.04 10.08 -3.64
C ARG A 244 4.90 9.06 -2.93
N TYR A 245 4.57 8.80 -1.68
CA TYR A 245 5.06 7.69 -0.88
C TYR A 245 3.90 6.75 -0.57
N VAL A 246 3.76 5.67 -1.36
CA VAL A 246 2.65 4.72 -1.26
C VAL A 246 1.28 5.42 -1.39
N ASP A 247 0.55 5.65 -0.29
CA ASP A 247 -0.76 6.29 -0.18
C ASP A 247 -0.69 7.79 0.17
N ASP A 248 0.42 8.24 0.78
CA ASP A 248 0.66 9.64 1.13
C ASP A 248 1.26 10.40 -0.08
N VAL A 249 0.71 11.56 -0.41
CA VAL A 249 1.21 12.45 -1.48
C VAL A 249 1.53 13.82 -0.92
N PHE A 250 2.68 14.37 -1.29
CA PHE A 250 3.03 15.77 -1.11
C PHE A 250 2.94 16.49 -2.44
N ALA A 251 2.28 17.64 -2.45
CA ALA A 251 2.15 18.48 -3.61
C ALA A 251 2.51 19.93 -3.31
N ILE A 252 3.10 20.59 -4.31
CA ILE A 252 3.32 22.04 -4.32
C ILE A 252 2.50 22.59 -5.47
N LEU A 253 1.50 23.41 -5.15
CA LEU A 253 0.57 23.97 -6.12
C LEU A 253 0.76 25.49 -6.22
N PRO A 254 0.49 26.11 -7.39
CA PRO A 254 0.41 27.57 -7.48
C PRO A 254 -0.65 28.16 -6.55
N ASN A 255 -0.45 29.38 -6.05
CA ASN A 255 -1.36 30.01 -5.09
C ASN A 255 -2.77 30.24 -5.64
N GLU A 256 -2.87 30.50 -6.93
CA GLU A 256 -4.11 30.67 -7.68
C GLU A 256 -4.89 29.36 -7.90
N CYS A 257 -4.25 28.20 -7.72
CA CYS A 257 -4.91 26.91 -7.89
C CYS A 257 -5.93 26.66 -6.77
N ASP A 258 -7.20 26.46 -7.11
CA ASP A 258 -8.21 25.99 -6.16
C ASP A 258 -7.95 24.52 -5.83
N VAL A 259 -7.60 24.26 -4.57
CA VAL A 259 -7.26 22.93 -4.06
C VAL A 259 -8.47 21.99 -4.12
N ASN A 260 -9.69 22.50 -3.90
CA ASN A 260 -10.91 21.68 -3.93
C ASN A 260 -11.28 21.32 -5.37
N GLU A 261 -11.11 22.24 -6.32
CA GLU A 261 -11.30 21.96 -7.73
C GLU A 261 -10.26 20.94 -8.24
N PHE A 262 -9.00 21.12 -7.83
CA PHE A 262 -7.92 20.17 -8.13
C PHE A 262 -8.23 18.78 -7.54
N LEU A 263 -8.68 18.72 -6.28
CA LEU A 263 -9.11 17.50 -5.63
C LEU A 263 -10.27 16.83 -6.38
N ALA A 264 -11.25 17.59 -6.82
CA ALA A 264 -12.38 17.08 -7.60
C ALA A 264 -11.92 16.48 -8.94
N LYS A 265 -10.99 17.14 -9.64
CA LYS A 265 -10.41 16.64 -10.90
C LYS A 265 -9.69 15.31 -10.70
N ILE A 266 -8.79 15.19 -9.71
CA ILE A 266 -8.09 13.92 -9.45
C ILE A 266 -9.05 12.81 -9.00
N ASN A 267 -10.07 13.15 -8.20
CA ASN A 267 -11.09 12.19 -7.75
C ASN A 267 -12.05 11.76 -8.86
N ALA A 268 -12.12 12.49 -9.97
CA ALA A 268 -12.92 12.10 -11.14
C ALA A 268 -12.21 11.06 -12.02
N LEU A 269 -10.87 10.97 -11.97
CA LEU A 269 -10.08 10.07 -12.83
C LEU A 269 -10.37 8.59 -12.61
N CYS A 270 -10.59 8.20 -11.35
CA CYS A 270 -10.88 6.83 -10.98
C CYS A 270 -12.04 6.80 -9.97
N PRO A 271 -13.17 6.15 -10.29
CA PRO A 271 -14.34 6.13 -9.40
C PRO A 271 -14.05 5.57 -8.01
N THR A 272 -13.19 4.56 -7.89
CA THR A 272 -12.95 3.85 -6.63
C THR A 272 -11.80 4.43 -5.80
N ILE A 273 -10.86 5.13 -6.43
CA ILE A 273 -9.73 5.77 -5.74
C ILE A 273 -10.14 7.19 -5.38
N LYS A 274 -10.13 7.48 -4.08
CA LYS A 274 -10.45 8.80 -3.56
C LYS A 274 -9.31 9.33 -2.72
N PHE A 275 -8.96 10.58 -2.97
CA PHE A 275 -8.03 11.37 -2.22
C PHE A 275 -8.79 12.23 -1.21
N THR A 276 -8.22 12.39 -0.03
CA THR A 276 -8.52 13.48 0.91
C THR A 276 -7.39 14.49 0.88
N VAL A 277 -7.66 15.71 1.35
CA VAL A 277 -6.69 16.80 1.33
C VAL A 277 -6.44 17.38 2.71
N GLU A 278 -5.18 17.68 3.00
CA GLU A 278 -4.72 18.45 4.15
C GLU A 278 -3.94 19.67 3.63
N ASN A 279 -4.44 20.87 3.96
CA ASN A 279 -3.79 22.12 3.57
C ASN A 279 -2.64 22.45 4.53
N GLU A 280 -1.65 23.19 4.03
CA GLU A 280 -0.60 23.78 4.85
C GLU A 280 -1.17 24.56 6.04
N GLY A 281 -0.69 24.25 7.24
CA GLY A 281 -1.01 25.02 8.44
C GLY A 281 -0.16 26.29 8.53
N VAL A 282 -0.41 27.11 9.56
CA VAL A 282 0.28 28.41 9.76
C VAL A 282 1.81 28.31 9.68
N ASN A 283 2.38 27.19 10.14
CA ASN A 283 3.83 27.01 10.27
C ASN A 283 4.43 26.06 9.22
N GLY A 284 3.61 25.48 8.33
CA GLY A 284 4.06 24.47 7.38
C GLY A 284 3.19 23.21 7.36
N LEU A 285 3.73 22.14 6.77
CA LEU A 285 3.01 20.90 6.50
C LEU A 285 3.86 19.68 6.88
N PRO A 286 3.33 18.73 7.68
CA PRO A 286 3.98 17.46 7.92
C PRO A 286 3.84 16.52 6.71
N PHE A 287 4.92 15.83 6.35
CA PHE A 287 4.92 14.75 5.37
C PHE A 287 5.91 13.66 5.82
N LEU A 288 5.44 12.41 5.90
CA LEU A 288 6.19 11.29 6.50
C LEU A 288 6.67 11.61 7.94
N ASP A 289 7.98 11.60 8.18
CA ASP A 289 8.65 11.97 9.43
C ASP A 289 9.36 13.34 9.34
N VAL A 290 8.97 14.18 8.36
CA VAL A 290 9.53 15.51 8.11
C VAL A 290 8.43 16.57 8.23
N PHE A 291 8.75 17.68 8.87
CA PHE A 291 7.94 18.89 8.88
C PHE A 291 8.56 19.89 7.92
N VAL A 292 7.80 20.27 6.88
CA VAL A 292 8.24 21.21 5.86
C VAL A 292 7.70 22.59 6.21
N SER A 293 8.60 23.55 6.42
CA SER A 293 8.27 24.95 6.61
C SER A 293 8.96 25.82 5.55
N ARG A 294 8.66 27.12 5.53
CA ARG A 294 9.27 28.07 4.59
C ARG A 294 10.35 28.90 5.29
N SER A 295 11.46 29.11 4.61
CA SER A 295 12.47 30.10 5.00
C SER A 295 12.03 31.51 4.60
N GLU A 296 12.72 32.51 5.14
CA GLU A 296 12.52 33.92 4.75
C GLU A 296 12.80 34.17 3.26
N MET A 297 13.69 33.37 2.65
CA MET A 297 13.99 33.43 1.23
C MET A 297 13.00 32.64 0.35
N GLY A 298 11.98 32.01 0.94
CA GLY A 298 10.96 31.25 0.22
C GLY A 298 11.38 29.84 -0.22
N PHE A 299 12.41 29.27 0.41
CA PHE A 299 12.83 27.87 0.18
C PHE A 299 12.37 26.96 1.32
N PRO A 300 12.25 25.64 1.10
CA PRO A 300 11.86 24.70 2.15
C PRO A 300 12.91 24.61 3.27
N CYS A 301 12.44 24.59 4.52
CA CYS A 301 13.18 24.17 5.69
C CYS A 301 12.57 22.89 6.25
N PHE A 302 13.42 22.04 6.82
CA PHE A 302 13.04 20.72 7.30
C PHE A 302 13.29 20.59 8.79
N LYS A 303 12.36 19.95 9.49
CA LYS A 303 12.52 19.53 10.89
C LYS A 303 11.97 18.12 11.04
N VAL A 304 12.47 17.37 12.02
CA VAL A 304 11.89 16.06 12.34
C VAL A 304 10.45 16.24 12.83
N TYR A 305 9.51 15.57 12.18
CA TYR A 305 8.11 15.54 12.61
C TYR A 305 7.80 14.27 13.40
N ARG A 306 7.05 14.43 14.49
CA ARG A 306 6.51 13.31 15.27
C ARG A 306 5.01 13.52 15.45
N LYS A 307 4.22 12.51 15.12
CA LYS A 307 2.77 12.51 15.37
C LYS A 307 2.52 12.59 16.87
N GLN A 308 1.39 13.19 17.27
CA GLN A 308 0.99 13.30 18.68
C GLN A 308 0.91 11.93 19.37
N THR A 309 0.55 10.88 18.63
CA THR A 309 0.48 9.49 19.15
C THR A 309 1.84 8.79 19.23
N HIS A 310 2.96 9.50 19.05
CA HIS A 310 4.29 8.94 19.14
C HIS A 310 4.65 8.64 20.60
N THR A 311 4.94 7.37 20.90
CA THR A 311 5.10 6.89 22.28
C THR A 311 6.50 7.03 22.83
N ASN A 312 7.50 7.30 21.98
CA ASN A 312 8.93 7.19 22.31
C ASN A 312 9.33 5.80 22.86
N ASN A 313 8.54 4.76 22.58
CA ASN A 313 8.86 3.40 22.98
C ASN A 313 9.85 2.78 21.99
N TYR A 314 11.10 2.69 22.43
CA TYR A 314 12.19 2.05 21.69
C TYR A 314 12.59 0.72 22.32
N ILE A 315 13.46 -0.01 21.62
CA ILE A 315 14.03 -1.26 22.13
C ILE A 315 14.86 -0.95 23.38
N HIS A 316 14.52 -1.64 24.48
CA HIS A 316 15.26 -1.51 25.74
C HIS A 316 16.69 -2.02 25.57
N ALA A 317 17.68 -1.31 26.13
CA ALA A 317 19.09 -1.68 26.02
C ALA A 317 19.38 -3.10 26.54
N PHE A 318 18.68 -3.51 27.60
CA PHE A 318 18.80 -4.85 28.21
C PHE A 318 17.84 -5.90 27.63
N SER A 319 17.13 -5.60 26.55
CA SER A 319 16.32 -6.61 25.88
C SER A 319 17.18 -7.72 25.27
N GLY A 320 16.58 -8.91 25.07
CA GLY A 320 17.23 -10.04 24.40
C GLY A 320 17.43 -9.88 22.88
N HIS A 321 17.18 -8.68 22.33
CA HIS A 321 17.49 -8.38 20.93
C HIS A 321 19.01 -8.35 20.69
N CYS A 322 19.44 -8.73 19.50
CA CYS A 322 20.85 -8.68 19.13
C CYS A 322 21.37 -7.24 19.07
N GLU A 323 22.67 -7.08 19.29
CA GLU A 323 23.33 -5.78 19.37
C GLU A 323 23.21 -4.96 18.08
N SER A 324 23.21 -5.63 16.92
CA SER A 324 23.02 -4.97 15.62
C SER A 324 21.67 -4.28 15.50
N VAL A 325 20.60 -4.87 16.04
CA VAL A 325 19.26 -4.26 16.06
C VAL A 325 19.23 -3.03 16.97
N LYS A 326 19.84 -3.11 18.15
CA LYS A 326 19.91 -1.98 19.10
C LYS A 326 20.68 -0.80 18.50
N LYS A 327 21.87 -1.06 17.94
CA LYS A 327 22.67 -0.04 17.23
C LYS A 327 21.90 0.53 16.05
N GLY A 328 21.20 -0.30 15.28
CA GLY A 328 20.37 0.13 14.15
C GLY A 328 19.29 1.13 14.54
N VAL A 329 18.66 0.98 15.72
CA VAL A 329 17.68 1.98 16.23
C VAL A 329 18.35 3.33 16.48
N ILE A 330 19.51 3.35 17.15
CA ILE A 330 20.24 4.59 17.43
C ILE A 330 20.70 5.25 16.12
N SER A 331 21.31 4.49 15.22
CA SER A 331 21.72 4.98 13.90
C SER A 331 20.54 5.55 13.12
N GLY A 332 19.40 4.87 13.12
CA GLY A 332 18.19 5.36 12.46
C GLY A 332 17.66 6.68 13.03
N LEU A 333 17.69 6.85 14.35
CA LEU A 333 17.30 8.10 15.01
C LEU A 333 18.26 9.25 14.72
N PHE A 334 19.57 8.97 14.75
CA PHE A 334 20.60 9.95 14.42
C PHE A 334 20.51 10.39 12.95
N LEU A 335 20.44 9.44 12.02
CA LEU A 335 20.30 9.73 10.58
C LEU A 335 19.02 10.52 10.29
N ARG A 336 17.93 10.24 10.99
CA ARG A 336 16.69 11.02 10.88
C ARG A 336 16.87 12.47 11.34
N ALA A 337 17.66 12.72 12.38
CA ALA A 337 17.89 14.06 12.91
C ALA A 337 18.92 14.87 12.10
N LEU A 338 19.81 14.19 11.36
CA LEU A 338 20.84 14.82 10.53
C LEU A 338 20.33 15.38 9.20
N ARG A 339 19.21 14.85 8.69
CA ARG A 339 18.57 15.26 7.44
C ARG A 339 17.88 16.61 7.59
#